data_AF-A0A3N5RYZ1-F1
#
_entry.id   AF-A0A3N5RYZ1-F1
#
_cell.length_a   1.000
_cell.length_b   1.000
_cell.length_c   1.000
_cell.angle_alpha   90.00
_cell.angle_beta   90.00
_cell.angle_gamma   90.00
#
_symmetry.space_group_name_H-M   'P 1'
#
loop_
_entity.id
_entity.type
_entity.pdbx_description
1 polymer ?
#
loop_
_entity_poly.entity_id
_entity_poly.type
_entity_poly.pdbx_seq_one_letter_code
_entity_poly.pdbx_strand_id
1 'polypeptide(L)'
;MDKLNNYLLLVQKMPSLFQNTGEAGEIKIITEKKRILNEQKKIRARLRKDGNPPHWIAIGILAEDQWFYILRDMVEFPDGKVGGYVRWINRKSAEGGGFNSVLMCVQPG
;
A
#
# COMPACT_ATOMS: atom_id res chain seq x y z
N MET A 1 -7.33 -7.97 14.14
CA MET A 1 -6.84 -8.71 12.96
C MET A 1 -5.54 -8.08 12.47
N ASP A 2 -4.55 -8.88 12.07
CA ASP A 2 -3.26 -8.38 11.57
C ASP A 2 -3.44 -7.83 10.14
N LYS A 3 -3.31 -6.51 9.97
CA LYS A 3 -3.51 -5.77 8.69
C LYS A 3 -2.69 -6.37 7.54
N LEU A 4 -1.50 -6.89 7.83
CA LEU A 4 -0.64 -7.52 6.83
C LEU A 4 -1.21 -8.86 6.36
N ASN A 5 -1.79 -9.67 7.25
CA ASN A 5 -2.37 -10.96 6.84
C ASN A 5 -3.61 -10.74 5.97
N ASN A 6 -4.49 -9.80 6.32
CA ASN A 6 -5.64 -9.47 5.48
C ASN A 6 -5.20 -8.95 4.09
N TYR A 7 -4.15 -8.13 4.05
CA TYR A 7 -3.53 -7.69 2.80
C TYR A 7 -2.99 -8.84 1.96
N LEU A 8 -2.26 -9.80 2.56
CA LEU A 8 -1.74 -10.94 1.83
C LEU A 8 -2.86 -11.88 1.34
N LEU A 9 -3.95 -12.01 2.08
CA LEU A 9 -5.16 -12.69 1.60
C LEU A 9 -5.78 -11.96 0.40
N LEU A 10 -5.79 -10.63 0.41
CA LEU A 10 -6.25 -9.83 -0.73
C LEU A 10 -5.36 -10.03 -1.96
N VAL A 11 -4.03 -10.06 -1.78
CA VAL A 11 -3.06 -10.38 -2.85
C VAL A 11 -3.36 -11.73 -3.48
N GLN A 12 -3.68 -12.74 -2.67
CA GLN A 12 -4.02 -14.08 -3.17
C GLN A 12 -5.37 -14.11 -3.89
N LYS A 13 -6.38 -13.39 -3.38
CA LYS A 13 -7.73 -13.35 -3.96
C LYS A 13 -7.81 -12.55 -5.26
N MET A 14 -7.01 -11.49 -5.40
CA MET A 14 -7.06 -10.57 -6.53
C MET A 14 -5.65 -10.27 -7.07
N PRO A 15 -4.94 -11.27 -7.61
CA PRO A 15 -3.53 -11.13 -8.00
C PRO A 15 -3.30 -10.05 -9.08
N SER A 16 -4.29 -9.81 -9.94
CA SER A 16 -4.23 -8.76 -10.98
C SER A 16 -4.08 -7.35 -10.41
N LEU A 17 -4.53 -7.08 -9.17
CA LEU A 17 -4.34 -5.78 -8.51
C LEU A 17 -2.91 -5.55 -8.00
N PHE A 18 -2.06 -6.57 -8.00
CA PHE A 18 -0.70 -6.53 -7.45
C PHE A 18 0.36 -7.01 -8.44
N GLN A 19 -0.02 -7.17 -9.71
CA GLN A 19 0.88 -7.56 -10.78
C GLN A 19 1.77 -6.38 -11.16
N ASN A 20 3.08 -6.62 -11.23
CA ASN A 20 4.03 -5.68 -11.81
C ASN A 20 4.10 -5.92 -13.32
N THR A 21 4.10 -4.86 -14.13
CA THR A 21 4.20 -4.89 -15.59
C THR A 21 5.63 -5.15 -16.06
N GLY A 22 6.62 -4.78 -15.25
CA GLY A 22 8.04 -4.86 -15.60
C GLY A 22 8.52 -3.72 -16.49
N GLU A 23 7.69 -2.71 -16.73
CA GLU A 23 8.02 -1.56 -17.57
C GLU A 23 9.05 -0.64 -16.91
N ALA A 24 9.81 0.08 -17.74
CA ALA A 24 10.78 1.05 -17.26
C ALA A 24 10.07 2.18 -16.50
N GLY A 25 10.56 2.50 -15.30
CA GLY A 25 9.96 3.54 -14.45
C GLY A 25 8.79 3.07 -13.58
N GLU A 26 8.47 1.78 -13.57
CA GLU A 26 7.42 1.22 -12.72
C GLU A 26 7.77 1.29 -11.22
N ILE A 27 6.77 1.63 -10.39
CA ILE A 27 6.80 1.40 -8.94
C ILE A 27 6.40 -0.05 -8.68
N LYS A 28 7.36 -0.90 -8.29
CA LYS A 28 7.14 -2.34 -8.16
C LYS A 28 6.59 -2.69 -6.79
N ILE A 29 5.44 -3.37 -6.75
CA ILE A 29 4.83 -3.87 -5.52
C ILE A 29 5.59 -5.11 -5.03
N ILE A 30 5.95 -5.09 -3.75
CA ILE A 30 6.57 -6.22 -3.04
C ILE A 30 5.47 -6.96 -2.26
N THR A 31 5.19 -8.20 -2.66
CA THR A 31 4.15 -9.05 -2.05
C THR A 31 4.70 -10.17 -1.14
N GLU A 32 6.01 -10.42 -1.18
CA GLU A 32 6.63 -11.46 -0.36
C GLU A 32 6.66 -11.07 1.12
N LYS A 33 5.94 -11.82 1.98
CA LYS A 33 5.81 -11.54 3.42
C LYS A 33 7.15 -11.33 4.13
N LYS A 34 8.14 -12.18 3.85
CA LYS A 34 9.47 -12.09 4.48
C LYS A 34 10.17 -10.77 4.10
N ARG A 35 10.17 -10.41 2.81
CA ARG A 35 10.74 -9.16 2.33
C ARG A 35 10.02 -7.95 2.92
N ILE A 36 8.68 -7.95 2.94
CA ILE A 36 7.87 -6.89 3.56
C ILE A 36 8.25 -6.67 5.02
N LEU A 37 8.37 -7.75 5.82
CA LEU A 37 8.70 -7.66 7.24
C LEU A 37 10.13 -7.13 7.47
N ASN A 38 11.08 -7.59 6.66
CA ASN A 38 12.47 -7.12 6.73
C ASN A 38 12.58 -5.62 6.42
N GLU A 39 11.93 -5.16 5.35
CA GLU A 39 11.96 -3.74 4.96
C GLU A 39 11.21 -2.86 5.96
N GLN A 40 10.06 -3.31 6.48
CA GLN A 40 9.39 -2.61 7.57
C GLN A 40 10.28 -2.47 8.80
N LYS A 41 11.05 -3.49 9.17
CA LYS A 41 11.98 -3.42 10.31
C LYS A 41 13.05 -2.33 10.08
N LYS A 42 13.65 -2.28 8.89
CA LYS A 42 14.65 -1.25 8.52
C LYS A 42 14.06 0.15 8.57
N ILE A 43 12.89 0.35 7.95
CA ILE A 43 12.24 1.66 7.89
C ILE A 43 11.75 2.10 9.28
N ARG A 44 11.22 1.19 10.11
CA ARG A 44 10.87 1.48 11.51
C ARG A 44 12.07 1.95 12.32
N ALA A 45 13.24 1.36 12.11
CA ALA A 45 14.46 1.80 12.78
C ALA A 45 14.85 3.23 12.37
N ARG A 46 14.75 3.56 11.07
CA ARG A 46 14.95 4.92 10.58
C ARG A 46 13.94 5.90 11.17
N LEU A 47 12.64 5.58 11.13
CA LEU A 47 11.59 6.42 11.71
C LEU A 47 11.86 6.73 13.18
N ARG A 48 12.25 5.72 13.98
CA ARG A 48 12.62 5.93 15.40
C ARG A 48 13.79 6.87 15.56
N LYS A 49 14.85 6.70 14.75
CA LYS A 49 16.03 7.56 14.76
C LYS A 49 15.65 9.03 14.46
N ASP A 50 14.69 9.22 13.56
CA ASP A 50 14.22 10.54 13.13
C ASP A 50 13.10 11.11 14.04
N GLY A 51 12.79 10.46 15.17
CA GLY A 51 11.74 10.90 16.10
C GLY A 51 10.30 10.66 15.60
N ASN A 52 10.13 9.93 14.50
CA ASN A 52 8.84 9.69 13.86
C ASN A 52 8.15 8.42 14.40
N PRO A 53 6.80 8.37 14.38
CA PRO A 53 6.05 7.18 14.80
C PRO A 53 6.35 5.95 13.93
N PRO A 54 6.79 4.82 14.52
CA PRO A 54 7.16 3.62 13.75
C PRO A 54 5.98 2.97 13.00
N HIS A 55 4.75 3.24 13.44
CA HIS A 55 3.55 2.70 12.82
C HIS A 55 3.24 3.33 11.45
N TRP A 56 3.90 4.43 11.07
CA TRP A 56 3.71 5.08 9.77
C TRP A 56 4.04 4.19 8.57
N ILE A 57 4.89 3.17 8.75
CA ILE A 57 5.22 2.19 7.72
C ILE A 57 4.43 0.87 7.85
N ALA A 58 3.35 0.82 8.64
CA ALA A 58 2.54 -0.38 8.73
C ALA A 58 1.92 -0.73 7.36
N ILE A 59 2.35 -1.84 6.77
CA ILE A 59 1.87 -2.34 5.48
C ILE A 59 0.56 -3.11 5.68
N GLY A 60 -0.38 -2.89 4.77
CA GLY A 60 -1.62 -3.66 4.68
C GLY A 60 -2.85 -2.81 4.35
N ILE A 61 -4.02 -3.37 4.63
CA ILE A 61 -5.30 -2.66 4.49
C ILE A 61 -5.41 -1.63 5.62
N LEU A 62 -5.43 -0.35 5.25
CA LEU A 62 -5.58 0.76 6.19
C LEU A 62 -7.05 1.00 6.54
N ALA A 63 -7.93 0.91 5.54
CA ALA A 63 -9.38 0.98 5.64
C ALA A 63 -10.02 0.24 4.46
N GLU A 64 -11.21 -0.31 4.66
CA GLU A 64 -12.00 -0.95 3.61
C GLU A 64 -13.49 -0.87 3.92
N ASP A 65 -14.31 -0.81 2.88
CA ASP A 65 -15.75 -0.99 2.95
C ASP A 65 -16.28 -1.58 1.62
N GLN A 66 -17.60 -1.56 1.41
CA GLN A 66 -18.21 -2.04 0.18
C GLN A 66 -17.84 -1.25 -1.10
N TRP A 67 -17.26 -0.05 -0.94
CA TRP A 67 -16.94 0.88 -2.02
C TRP A 67 -15.44 0.93 -2.32
N PHE A 68 -14.57 0.80 -1.33
CA PHE A 68 -13.14 0.99 -1.54
C PHE A 68 -12.21 0.10 -0.70
N TYR A 69 -10.96 0.04 -1.14
CA TYR A 69 -9.80 -0.29 -0.34
C TYR A 69 -8.87 0.94 -0.23
N ILE A 70 -8.38 1.23 0.97
CA ILE A 70 -7.19 2.06 1.18
C ILE A 70 -6.08 1.12 1.64
N LEU A 71 -5.07 0.95 0.79
CA LEU A 71 -3.94 0.06 1.02
C LEU A 71 -2.68 0.88 1.26
N ARG A 72 -1.76 0.35 2.07
CA ARG A 72 -0.35 0.71 2.03
C ARG A 72 0.44 -0.49 1.57
N ASP A 73 0.94 -0.43 0.35
CA ASP A 73 1.83 -1.44 -0.23
C ASP A 73 3.27 -1.18 0.21
N MET A 74 4.07 -2.24 0.28
CA MET A 74 5.52 -2.10 0.25
C MET A 74 5.95 -2.07 -1.21
N VAL A 75 6.75 -1.10 -1.62
CA VAL A 75 7.17 -0.93 -3.01
C VAL A 75 8.67 -0.67 -3.15
N GLU A 76 9.20 -0.99 -4.32
CA GLU A 76 10.50 -0.55 -4.81
C GLU A 76 10.26 0.52 -5.88
N PHE A 77 10.81 1.72 -5.65
CA PHE A 77 10.72 2.84 -6.57
C PHE A 77 11.74 2.68 -7.73
N PRO A 78 11.58 3.40 -8.85
CA PRO A 78 12.50 3.32 -9.99
C PRO A 78 13.97 3.62 -9.66
N ASP A 79 14.22 4.36 -8.57
CA ASP A 79 15.57 4.67 -8.07
C ASP A 79 16.14 3.58 -7.14
N GLY A 80 15.45 2.45 -6.99
CA GLY A 80 15.82 1.33 -6.13
C GLY A 80 15.49 1.53 -4.65
N LYS A 81 14.95 2.69 -4.24
CA LYS A 81 14.53 2.89 -2.84
C LYS A 81 13.32 2.03 -2.52
N VAL A 82 13.25 1.55 -1.29
CA VAL A 82 12.09 0.79 -0.80
C VAL A 82 11.30 1.61 0.22
N GLY A 83 9.98 1.60 0.11
CA GLY A 83 9.10 2.38 0.98
C GLY A 83 7.64 1.97 0.94
N GLY A 84 6.82 2.67 1.73
CA GLY A 84 5.38 2.48 1.74
C GLY A 84 4.71 3.36 0.70
N TYR A 85 3.81 2.80 -0.09
CA TYR A 85 3.04 3.50 -1.11
C TYR A 85 1.54 3.34 -0.82
N VAL A 86 0.78 4.44 -0.84
CA VAL A 86 -0.65 4.41 -0.53
C VAL A 86 -1.45 4.32 -1.83
N ARG A 87 -2.36 3.35 -1.91
CA ARG A 87 -3.31 3.21 -3.02
C ARG A 87 -4.74 3.30 -2.50
N TRP A 88 -5.55 4.04 -3.24
CA TRP A 88 -7.01 4.01 -3.12
C TRP A 88 -7.56 3.23 -4.30
N ILE A 89 -8.22 2.10 -4.02
CA ILE A 89 -8.83 1.25 -5.04
C ILE A 89 -10.35 1.37 -4.91
N ASN A 90 -11.02 1.83 -5.96
CA ASN A 90 -12.47 1.81 -6.05
C ASN A 90 -12.90 0.38 -6.43
N ARG A 91 -13.76 -0.24 -5.61
CA ARG A 91 -14.24 -1.63 -5.81
C ARG A 91 -15.42 -1.71 -6.78
N LYS A 92 -16.15 -0.61 -6.95
CA LYS A 92 -17.36 -0.52 -7.77
C LYS A 92 -17.11 -0.06 -9.20
N SER A 93 -15.92 0.44 -9.50
CA SER A 93 -15.51 0.77 -10.88
C SER A 93 -15.54 -0.45 -11.80
N ALA A 94 -15.33 -1.67 -11.27
CA ALA A 94 -15.43 -2.91 -12.01
C ALA A 94 -16.89 -3.32 -12.35
N GLU A 95 -17.89 -2.72 -11.70
CA GLU A 95 -19.32 -3.04 -11.87
C GLU A 95 -20.05 -2.06 -12.83
N GLY A 96 -19.32 -1.22 -13.57
CA GLY A 96 -19.90 -0.26 -14.51
C GLY A 96 -20.59 0.95 -13.88
N GLY A 97 -20.51 1.09 -12.55
CA GLY A 97 -21.04 2.24 -11.81
C GLY A 97 -20.07 3.42 -11.81
N GLY A 98 -20.57 4.62 -12.08
CA GLY A 98 -19.78 5.84 -12.21
C GLY A 98 -18.90 6.21 -11.01
N PHE A 99 -17.60 6.19 -11.27
CA PHE A 99 -16.48 7.09 -10.94
C PHE A 99 -16.78 8.23 -9.96
N ASN A 100 -16.11 8.24 -8.80
CA ASN A 100 -15.38 9.39 -8.21
C ASN A 100 -14.99 9.10 -6.74
N SER A 101 -13.73 8.74 -6.51
CA SER A 101 -13.12 8.87 -5.18
C SER A 101 -12.44 10.24 -5.13
N VAL A 102 -12.80 11.10 -4.18
CA VAL A 102 -12.20 12.44 -4.03
C VAL A 102 -11.18 12.39 -2.89
N LEU A 103 -9.91 12.67 -3.20
CA LEU A 103 -8.90 12.98 -2.20
C LEU A 103 -8.78 14.50 -2.10
N MET A 104 -9.25 15.07 -0.99
CA MET A 104 -9.16 16.51 -0.75
C MET A 104 -7.87 16.83 0.02
N CYS A 105 -7.03 17.69 -0.55
CA CYS A 105 -5.93 18.31 0.18
C CYS A 105 -6.51 19.48 0.98
N VAL A 106 -6.80 19.25 2.26
CA VAL A 106 -7.26 20.30 3.17
C VAL A 106 -6.06 20.94 3.87
N GLN A 107 -6.04 22.27 3.93
CA GLN A 107 -5.14 22.99 4.83
C GLN A 107 -5.88 23.23 6.15
N PRO A 108 -5.30 22.85 7.31
CA PRO A 108 -5.84 23.29 8.58
C PRO A 108 -5.70 24.82 8.64
N GLY A 109 -6.81 25.52 8.87
CA GLY A 109 -6.80 26.96 9.18
C GLY A 109 -6.25 27.27 10.56
#